data_AF-O93975-F1
#
_entry.id   AF-O93975-F1
#
_cell.length_a   1.000
_cell.length_b   1.000
_cell.length_c   1.000
_cell.angle_alpha   90.00
_cell.angle_beta   90.00
_cell.angle_gamma   90.00
#
_symmetry.space_group_name_H-M   'P 1'
#
loop_
_entity.id
_entity.type
_entity.pdbx_description
1 polymer ?
#
loop_
_entity_poly.entity_id
_entity_poly.type
_entity_poly.pdbx_seq_one_letter_code
_entity_poly.pdbx_strand_id
1 'polypeptide(L)'
;MTDQEIANLLIGILMGGQHTSASTSAWFLLHLGEKPHLQDAIYQEVVELLKEKGGDLNDLTYEDLQKLPSVTNTIKETLRMHMPLHSIFRKVKNPLRIPETNYVVPRGHYVLVSPG
;
A
#
# COMPACT_ATOMS: atom_id res chain seq x y z
N MET A 1 -4.44 17.52 -22.83
CA MET A 1 -4.27 18.14 -21.51
C MET A 1 -3.48 19.41 -21.71
N THR A 2 -3.87 20.50 -21.06
CA THR A 2 -3.04 21.70 -20.98
C THR A 2 -1.86 21.46 -20.04
N ASP A 3 -0.79 22.24 -20.15
CA ASP A 3 0.36 22.15 -19.23
C ASP A 3 -0.06 22.34 -17.77
N GLN A 4 -1.08 23.17 -17.52
CA GLN A 4 -1.68 23.33 -16.18
C GLN A 4 -2.36 22.04 -15.69
N GLU A 5 -3.11 21.36 -16.55
CA GLU A 5 -3.74 20.07 -16.20
C GLU A 5 -2.68 18.98 -15.95
N ILE A 6 -1.57 18.99 -16.71
CA ILE A 6 -0.43 18.10 -16.48
C ILE A 6 0.20 18.39 -15.12
N ALA A 7 0.48 19.65 -14.79
CA ALA A 7 1.02 20.04 -13.50
C ALA A 7 0.09 19.62 -12.34
N ASN A 8 -1.22 19.82 -12.48
CA ASN A 8 -2.20 19.40 -11.49
C ASN A 8 -2.22 17.87 -11.31
N LEU A 9 -2.09 17.11 -12.40
CA LEU A 9 -2.00 15.65 -12.33
C LEU A 9 -0.73 15.19 -11.60
N LEU A 10 0.42 15.81 -11.88
CA LEU A 10 1.68 15.50 -11.20
C LEU A 10 1.58 15.75 -9.68
N ILE A 11 0.96 16.87 -9.29
CA ILE A 11 0.68 17.17 -7.87
C ILE A 11 -0.22 16.09 -7.26
N GLY A 12 -1.30 15.70 -7.95
CA GLY A 12 -2.22 14.66 -7.49
C GLY A 12 -1.55 13.31 -7.28
N ILE A 13 -0.71 12.87 -8.22
CA ILE A 13 0.05 11.61 -8.13
C ILE A 13 1.01 11.66 -6.94
N LEU A 14 1.76 12.76 -6.80
CA LEU A 14 2.74 12.90 -5.72
C LEU A 14 2.06 12.91 -4.34
N MET A 15 0.99 13.69 -4.17
CA MET A 15 0.26 13.73 -2.89
C MET A 15 -0.36 12.38 -2.53
N GLY A 16 -1.01 11.72 -3.50
CA GLY A 16 -1.61 10.40 -3.29
C GLY A 16 -0.59 9.34 -2.89
N GLY A 17 0.56 9.30 -3.58
CA GLY A 17 1.65 8.38 -3.28
C GLY A 17 2.37 8.69 -1.97
N GLN A 18 2.56 9.97 -1.64
CA GLN A 18 3.33 10.40 -0.48
C GLN A 18 2.67 9.97 0.84
N HIS A 19 1.40 10.32 1.06
CA HIS A 19 0.73 10.04 2.34
C HIS A 19 0.54 8.53 2.59
N THR A 20 0.19 7.78 1.55
CA THR A 20 -0.02 6.33 1.64
C THR A 20 1.29 5.57 1.86
N SER A 21 2.37 5.94 1.18
CA SER A 21 3.67 5.31 1.35
C SER A 21 4.31 5.66 2.69
N ALA A 22 4.23 6.93 3.12
CA ALA A 22 4.80 7.38 4.39
C ALA A 22 4.12 6.74 5.61
N SER A 23 2.80 6.60 5.60
CA SER A 23 2.08 5.92 6.68
C SER A 23 2.41 4.44 6.74
N THR A 24 2.48 3.77 5.59
CA THR A 24 2.85 2.35 5.50
C THR A 24 4.27 2.12 6.02
N SER A 25 5.25 2.91 5.59
CA SER A 25 6.64 2.75 6.02
C SER A 25 6.83 3.07 7.51
N ALA A 26 6.11 4.06 8.05
CA ALA A 26 6.13 4.35 9.48
C ALA A 26 5.64 3.16 10.32
N TRP A 27 4.49 2.56 9.95
CA TRP A 27 3.96 1.38 10.66
C TRP A 27 4.84 0.14 10.49
N PHE A 28 5.41 -0.06 9.31
CA PHE A 28 6.40 -1.11 9.05
C PHE A 28 7.57 -1.00 10.03
N LEU A 29 8.16 0.20 10.17
CA LEU A 29 9.29 0.44 11.09
C LEU A 29 8.90 0.27 12.55
N LEU A 30 7.71 0.73 12.96
CA LEU A 30 7.22 0.56 14.33
C LEU A 30 7.06 -0.94 14.69
N HIS A 31 6.43 -1.72 13.81
CA HIS A 31 6.27 -3.17 14.02
C HIS A 31 7.60 -3.91 14.03
N LEU A 32 8.52 -3.54 13.15
CA LEU A 32 9.87 -4.11 13.16
C LEU A 32 10.62 -3.75 14.44
N GLY A 33 10.52 -2.51 14.92
CA GLY A 33 11.11 -2.08 16.18
C GLY A 33 10.58 -2.87 17.39
N GLU A 34 9.29 -3.21 17.38
CA GLU A 34 8.66 -4.08 18.38
C GLU A 34 9.10 -5.56 18.24
N LYS A 35 9.41 -6.01 17.02
CA LYS A 35 9.72 -7.40 16.67
C LYS A 35 11.10 -7.55 16.01
N PRO A 36 12.21 -7.41 16.76
CA PRO A 36 13.57 -7.46 16.19
C PRO A 36 13.89 -8.73 15.39
N HIS A 37 13.34 -9.88 15.79
CA HIS A 37 13.53 -11.14 15.06
C HIS A 37 13.04 -11.09 13.60
N LEU A 38 12.05 -10.25 13.27
CA LEU A 38 11.62 -10.03 11.89
C LEU A 38 12.62 -9.16 11.12
N GLN A 39 13.28 -8.21 11.79
CA GLN A 39 14.37 -7.44 11.19
C GLN A 39 15.53 -8.36 10.83
N ASP A 40 15.91 -9.26 11.74
CA ASP A 40 16.99 -10.23 11.53
C ASP A 40 16.66 -11.16 10.35
N ALA A 41 15.42 -11.64 10.25
CA ALA A 41 14.98 -12.49 9.13
C ALA A 41 15.05 -11.75 7.78
N ILE A 42 14.57 -10.50 7.72
CA ILE A 42 14.67 -9.66 6.51
C ILE A 42 16.14 -9.40 6.16
N TYR A 43 16.98 -9.10 7.15
CA TYR A 43 18.40 -8.84 6.95
C TYR A 43 19.13 -10.07 6.40
N GLN A 44 18.86 -11.26 6.97
CA GLN A 44 19.43 -12.52 6.49
C GLN A 44 19.05 -12.79 5.04
N GLU A 45 17.77 -12.65 4.68
CA GLU A 45 17.27 -12.84 3.31
C GLU A 45 17.97 -11.90 2.30
N VAL A 46 18.10 -10.62 2.63
CA VAL A 46 18.77 -9.63 1.77
C VAL A 46 20.27 -9.93 1.63
N VAL A 47 20.94 -10.26 2.71
CA VAL A 47 22.39 -10.55 2.69
C VAL A 47 22.69 -11.84 1.94
N GLU A 48 21.87 -12.88 2.07
CA GLU A 48 22.01 -14.13 1.32
C GLU A 48 21.90 -13.88 -0.19
N LEU A 49 20.87 -13.13 -0.62
CA LEU A 49 20.70 -12.77 -2.02
C LEU A 49 21.91 -11.99 -2.58
N LEU A 50 22.42 -11.01 -1.83
CA LEU A 50 23.55 -10.20 -2.28
C LEU A 50 24.86 -11.00 -2.34
N LYS A 51 25.07 -11.92 -1.38
CA LYS A 51 26.20 -12.87 -1.40
C LYS A 51 26.14 -13.78 -2.61
N GLU A 52 24.97 -14.29 -2.97
CA GLU A 52 24.78 -15.12 -4.18
C GLU A 52 25.12 -14.35 -5.46
N LYS A 53 24.80 -13.04 -5.52
CA LYS A 53 25.23 -12.16 -6.62
C LYS A 53 26.70 -11.77 -6.57
N GLY A 54 27.37 -11.95 -5.44
CA GLY A 54 28.74 -11.45 -5.22
C GLY A 54 28.83 -9.92 -5.17
N GLY A 55 27.74 -9.25 -4.79
CA GLY A 55 27.64 -7.78 -4.74
C GLY A 55 27.34 -7.25 -3.35
N ASP A 56 27.16 -5.94 -3.27
CA ASP A 56 26.72 -5.23 -2.06
C ASP A 56 25.35 -4.58 -2.26
N LEU A 57 24.89 -3.78 -1.28
CA LEU A 57 23.57 -3.16 -1.33
C LEU A 57 23.38 -2.24 -2.55
N ASN A 58 24.45 -1.65 -3.10
CA ASN A 58 24.40 -0.81 -4.30
C ASN A 58 24.09 -1.64 -5.57
N ASP A 59 24.31 -2.95 -5.53
CA ASP A 59 24.03 -3.87 -6.63
C ASP A 59 22.60 -4.45 -6.58
N LEU A 60 21.77 -4.03 -5.61
CA LEU A 60 20.38 -4.47 -5.49
C LEU A 60 19.54 -3.91 -6.65
N THR A 61 18.92 -4.78 -7.43
CA THR A 61 18.07 -4.36 -8.57
C THR A 61 16.58 -4.54 -8.30
N TYR A 62 15.75 -4.01 -9.20
CA TYR A 62 14.30 -4.18 -9.14
C TYR A 62 13.88 -5.67 -9.22
N GLU A 63 14.59 -6.47 -10.01
CA GLU A 63 14.36 -7.90 -10.16
C GLU A 63 14.65 -8.66 -8.87
N ASP A 64 15.62 -8.18 -8.08
CA ASP A 64 15.96 -8.80 -6.80
C ASP A 64 14.87 -8.59 -5.75
N LEU A 65 14.13 -7.48 -5.80
CA LEU A 65 12.99 -7.24 -4.90
C LEU A 65 11.92 -8.33 -5.02
N GLN A 66 11.78 -8.97 -6.19
CA GLN A 66 10.83 -10.07 -6.39
C GLN A 66 11.26 -11.37 -5.70
N LYS A 67 12.55 -11.48 -5.34
CA LYS A 67 13.14 -12.63 -4.64
C LYS A 67 13.19 -12.44 -3.12
N LEU A 68 12.63 -11.34 -2.60
CA LEU A 68 12.61 -11.00 -1.18
C LEU A 68 11.18 -11.15 -0.61
N PRO A 69 10.70 -12.39 -0.39
CA PRO A 69 9.36 -12.61 0.15
C PRO A 69 9.20 -12.06 1.56
N SER A 70 10.24 -12.03 2.40
CA SER A 70 10.15 -11.47 3.76
C SER A 70 9.87 -9.97 3.73
N VAL A 71 10.53 -9.23 2.83
CA VAL A 71 10.25 -7.80 2.61
C VAL A 71 8.81 -7.61 2.12
N THR A 72 8.43 -8.34 1.06
CA THR A 72 7.10 -8.21 0.44
C THR A 72 5.98 -8.59 1.40
N ASN A 73 6.14 -9.67 2.18
CA ASN A 73 5.15 -10.13 3.14
C ASN A 73 5.00 -9.16 4.31
N THR A 74 6.08 -8.54 4.76
CA THR A 74 6.02 -7.54 5.84
C THR A 74 5.29 -6.27 5.37
N ILE A 75 5.48 -5.85 4.11
CA ILE A 75 4.68 -4.76 3.51
C ILE A 75 3.20 -5.15 3.44
N LYS A 76 2.89 -6.35 2.96
CA LYS A 76 1.50 -6.86 2.88
C LYS A 76 0.83 -6.91 4.24
N GLU A 77 1.52 -7.40 5.25
CA GLU A 77 0.99 -7.50 6.61
C GLU A 77 0.80 -6.12 7.24
N THR A 78 1.71 -5.19 6.96
CA THR A 78 1.54 -3.79 7.36
C THR A 78 0.30 -3.19 6.72
N LEU A 79 0.05 -3.40 5.42
CA LEU A 79 -1.15 -2.93 4.74
C LEU A 79 -2.44 -3.62 5.20
N ARG A 80 -2.35 -4.90 5.64
CA ARG A 80 -3.47 -5.63 6.23
C ARG A 80 -3.87 -5.05 7.58
N MET A 81 -2.89 -4.68 8.41
CA MET A 81 -3.14 -4.11 9.74
C MET A 81 -3.43 -2.61 9.73
N HIS A 82 -2.80 -1.87 8.81
CA HIS A 82 -2.76 -0.42 8.78
C HIS A 82 -3.04 0.10 7.38
N MET A 83 -4.24 -0.16 6.87
CA MET A 83 -4.68 0.37 5.58
C MET A 83 -4.69 1.91 5.62
N PRO A 84 -3.92 2.62 4.76
CA PRO A 84 -3.85 4.09 4.81
C PRO A 84 -5.18 4.81 4.59
N LEU A 85 -6.12 4.16 3.90
CA LEU A 85 -7.49 4.63 3.67
C LEU A 85 -8.47 3.72 4.40
N HIS A 86 -8.90 4.11 5.61
CA HIS A 86 -9.85 3.33 6.40
C HIS A 86 -11.23 3.18 5.72
N SER A 87 -11.58 4.05 4.77
CA SER A 87 -12.87 3.99 4.08
C SER A 87 -12.81 4.58 2.69
N ILE A 88 -13.57 3.99 1.77
CA ILE A 88 -13.71 4.45 0.38
C ILE A 88 -15.19 4.64 0.09
N PHE A 89 -15.57 5.79 -0.49
CA PHE A 89 -16.97 6.11 -0.77
C PHE A 89 -17.22 6.50 -2.23
N ARG A 90 -18.47 6.36 -2.66
CA ARG A 90 -18.96 6.79 -3.99
C ARG A 90 -20.33 7.43 -3.85
N LYS A 91 -20.56 8.53 -4.57
CA LYS A 91 -21.88 9.17 -4.62
C LYS A 91 -22.82 8.37 -5.51
N VAL A 92 -23.97 7.99 -4.97
CA VAL A 92 -25.01 7.23 -5.67
C VAL A 92 -25.71 8.13 -6.69
N LYS A 93 -25.51 7.85 -7.98
CA LYS A 93 -26.07 8.64 -9.09
C LYS A 93 -27.48 8.19 -9.49
N ASN A 94 -27.79 6.91 -9.33
CA ASN A 94 -29.10 6.29 -9.55
C ASN A 94 -29.43 5.38 -8.36
N PRO A 95 -30.71 5.18 -7.99
CA PRO A 95 -31.06 4.27 -6.90
C PRO A 95 -30.44 2.88 -7.09
N LEU A 96 -29.77 2.36 -6.06
CA LEU A 96 -29.05 1.08 -6.11
C LEU A 96 -29.78 0.05 -5.24
N ARG A 97 -30.31 -1.01 -5.86
CA ARG A 97 -30.81 -2.16 -5.10
C ARG A 97 -29.63 -3.02 -4.66
N ILE A 98 -29.54 -3.31 -3.36
CA ILE A 98 -28.52 -4.21 -2.83
C ILE A 98 -28.95 -5.65 -3.15
N PRO A 99 -28.12 -6.45 -3.87
CA PRO A 99 -28.43 -7.84 -4.19
C PRO A 99 -28.80 -8.63 -2.95
N GLU A 100 -29.68 -9.63 -3.10
CA GLU A 100 -30.10 -10.54 -2.01
C GLU A 100 -30.82 -9.84 -0.84
N THR A 101 -31.20 -8.57 -1.01
CA THR A 101 -31.99 -7.81 -0.02
C THR A 101 -33.14 -7.04 -0.68
N ASN A 102 -34.00 -6.49 0.17
CA ASN A 102 -35.03 -5.53 -0.23
C ASN A 102 -34.56 -4.07 -0.07
N TYR A 103 -33.28 -3.83 0.25
CA TYR A 103 -32.75 -2.48 0.42
C TYR A 103 -32.48 -1.80 -0.92
N VAL A 104 -32.87 -0.53 -0.99
CA VAL A 104 -32.55 0.37 -2.11
C VAL A 104 -31.87 1.61 -1.54
N VAL A 105 -30.62 1.84 -1.93
CA VAL A 105 -29.88 3.05 -1.58
C VAL A 105 -30.33 4.17 -2.51
N PRO A 106 -30.95 5.26 -2.01
CA PRO A 106 -31.48 6.31 -2.86
C PRO A 106 -30.38 7.12 -3.58
N ARG A 107 -30.74 7.72 -4.71
CA ARG A 107 -29.91 8.72 -5.39
C ARG A 107 -29.51 9.83 -4.40
N GLY A 108 -28.26 10.29 -4.49
CA GLY A 108 -27.72 11.36 -3.66
C GLY A 108 -27.02 10.88 -2.38
N HIS A 109 -27.26 9.64 -1.94
CA HIS A 109 -26.51 9.03 -0.84
C HIS A 109 -25.05 8.77 -1.23
N TYR A 110 -24.21 8.49 -0.23
CA TYR A 110 -22.86 7.98 -0.42
C TYR A 110 -22.81 6.53 0.07
N VAL A 111 -22.46 5.60 -0.81
CA VAL A 111 -22.09 4.24 -0.39
C VAL A 111 -20.64 4.28 0.10
N LEU A 112 -20.36 3.55 1.18
CA LEU A 112 -19.06 3.48 1.81
C LEU A 112 -18.68 2.00 2.00
N VAL A 113 -17.41 1.68 1.73
CA VAL A 113 -16.80 0.39 2.04
C VAL A 113 -15.54 0.62 2.87
N SER A 114 -15.30 -0.28 3.83
CA SER A 114 -14.12 -0.30 4.71
C SER A 114 -13.47 -1.67 4.60
N PRO A 115 -12.46 -1.86 3.72
CA PRO A 115 -11.83 -3.16 3.51
C PRO A 115 -10.82 -3.55 4.60
N GLY A 116 -10.28 -2.54 5.31
CA GLY A 116 -9.39 -2.72 6.45
C GLY A 116 -10.10 -3.14 7.71
#